data_AF-A0A8S1ZQH7-F1
#
_entry.id   AF-A0A8S1ZQH7-F1
#
_cell.length_a   1.000
_cell.length_b   1.000
_cell.length_c   1.000
_cell.angle_alpha   90.00
_cell.angle_beta   90.00
_cell.angle_gamma   90.00
#
_symmetry.space_group_name_H-M   'P 1'
#
loop_
_entity.id
_entity.type
_entity.pdbx_description
1 polymer ?
#
loop_
_entity_poly.entity_id
_entity_poly.type
_entity_poly.pdbx_seq_one_letter_code
_entity_poly.pdbx_strand_id
1 'polypeptide(L)'
;MEEKVYAVSLWDGSFYYSPRDGKWGRKKNPETQSYYCVIEKLLYSCDKFGNLVWRESEDSEWKEVKGLKALRLKFPNSASVRSSVYEKCVSKLSNFGVNIVVSSVRATWGVWWDVWCTEISLERREEKGEIWGTIESEAVTVVDHAPSGRVPVEVLCSATLYV
;
A
#
# COMPACT_ATOMS: atom_id res chain seq x y z
N MET A 1 6.12 7.44 -18.35
CA MET A 1 5.03 7.77 -17.41
C MET A 1 4.89 9.29 -17.39
N GLU A 2 3.69 9.83 -17.58
CA GLU A 2 3.46 11.27 -17.41
C GLU A 2 3.63 11.66 -15.94
N GLU A 3 4.04 12.90 -15.71
CA GLU A 3 4.26 13.45 -14.37
C GLU A 3 2.91 13.76 -13.71
N LYS A 4 2.36 12.77 -13.00
CA LYS A 4 1.06 12.84 -12.32
C LYS A 4 1.19 12.37 -10.87
N VAL A 5 0.45 13.01 -9.98
CA VAL A 5 0.29 12.58 -8.59
C VAL A 5 -1.05 11.86 -8.47
N TYR A 6 -1.05 10.60 -8.03
CA TYR A 6 -2.27 9.82 -7.89
C TYR A 6 -2.82 9.92 -6.48
N ALA A 7 -4.14 10.11 -6.37
CA ALA A 7 -4.88 10.08 -5.12
C ALA A 7 -6.05 9.11 -5.26
N VAL A 8 -6.30 8.28 -4.26
CA VAL A 8 -7.32 7.23 -4.33
C VAL A 8 -8.28 7.42 -3.18
N SER A 9 -9.56 7.62 -3.51
CA SER A 9 -10.63 7.56 -2.52
C SER A 9 -11.13 6.13 -2.46
N LEU A 10 -11.29 5.60 -1.24
CA LEU A 10 -11.88 4.28 -0.99
C LEU A 10 -13.31 4.14 -1.57
N TRP A 11 -14.00 5.26 -1.80
CA TRP A 11 -15.40 5.29 -2.22
C TRP A 11 -15.61 5.93 -3.60
N ASP A 12 -14.79 6.92 -3.96
CA ASP A 12 -15.06 7.78 -5.13
C ASP A 12 -14.16 7.48 -6.34
N GLY A 13 -13.29 6.48 -6.22
CA GLY A 13 -12.42 6.01 -7.28
C GLY A 13 -11.03 6.66 -7.30
N SER A 14 -10.32 6.48 -8.42
CA SER A 14 -8.94 6.93 -8.59
C SER A 14 -8.90 8.31 -9.26
N PHE A 15 -8.27 9.27 -8.61
CA PHE A 15 -8.00 10.62 -9.10
C PHE A 15 -6.52 10.80 -9.38
N TYR A 16 -6.19 11.77 -10.24
CA TYR A 16 -4.81 12.20 -10.42
C TYR A 16 -4.76 13.72 -10.56
N TYR A 17 -3.65 14.29 -10.12
CA TYR A 17 -3.30 15.68 -10.31
C TYR A 17 -2.18 15.76 -11.34
N SER A 18 -2.37 16.56 -12.39
CA SER A 18 -1.32 16.97 -13.32
C SER A 18 -0.73 18.29 -12.80
N PRO A 19 0.48 18.29 -12.21
CA PRO A 19 1.09 19.52 -11.72
C PRO A 19 1.39 20.51 -12.85
N ARG A 20 1.70 19.99 -14.05
CA ARG A 20 1.97 20.79 -15.24
C ARG A 20 0.76 21.59 -15.70
N ASP A 21 -0.42 20.98 -15.64
CA ASP A 21 -1.66 21.62 -16.09
C ASP A 21 -2.43 22.29 -14.93
N GLY A 22 -2.01 22.07 -13.68
CA GLY A 22 -2.70 22.54 -12.49
C GLY A 22 -4.11 21.94 -12.33
N LYS A 23 -4.34 20.73 -12.84
CA LYS A 23 -5.69 20.14 -12.96
C LYS A 23 -5.79 18.77 -12.32
N TRP A 24 -6.97 18.52 -11.76
CA TRP A 24 -7.40 17.19 -11.32
C TRP A 24 -8.15 16.47 -12.44
N GLY A 25 -7.84 15.19 -12.62
CA GLY A 25 -8.56 14.27 -13.48
C GLY A 25 -9.07 13.07 -12.68
N ARG A 26 -10.09 12.39 -13.22
CA ARG A 26 -10.66 11.16 -12.66
C ARG A 26 -10.49 10.02 -13.65
N LYS A 27 -10.05 8.85 -13.18
CA LYS A 27 -10.01 7.64 -14.02
C LYS A 27 -11.43 7.13 -14.25
N LYS A 28 -11.72 6.75 -15.51
CA LYS A 28 -13.04 6.19 -15.90
C LYS A 28 -13.31 4.84 -15.24
N ASN A 29 -12.27 4.02 -15.11
CA ASN A 29 -12.34 2.71 -14.46
C ASN A 29 -11.50 2.78 -13.19
N PRO A 30 -12.12 2.98 -12.01
CA PRO A 30 -11.38 2.97 -10.76
C PRO A 30 -10.81 1.57 -10.55
N GLU A 31 -9.50 1.51 -10.39
CA GLU A 31 -8.80 0.25 -10.15
C GLU A 31 -9.11 -0.23 -8.72
N THR A 32 -9.22 -1.55 -8.50
CA THR A 32 -9.61 -2.13 -7.20
C THR A 32 -8.50 -2.02 -6.15
N GLN A 33 -7.28 -1.67 -6.54
CA GLN A 33 -6.19 -1.54 -5.59
C GLN A 33 -6.22 -0.18 -4.88
N SER A 34 -5.89 -0.21 -3.58
CA SER A 34 -6.16 0.89 -2.66
C SER A 34 -4.96 1.82 -2.44
N TYR A 35 -3.73 1.33 -2.62
CA TYR A 35 -2.51 2.05 -2.25
C TYR A 35 -1.44 1.92 -3.31
N TYR A 36 -0.82 3.04 -3.71
CA TYR A 36 0.14 3.09 -4.81
C TYR A 36 1.42 3.81 -4.39
N CYS A 37 2.54 3.41 -4.99
CA CYS A 37 3.77 4.19 -4.97
C CYS A 37 4.52 4.00 -6.30
N VAL A 38 5.46 4.90 -6.60
CA VAL A 38 6.32 4.80 -7.78
C VAL A 38 7.75 4.62 -7.32
N ILE A 39 8.43 3.61 -7.86
CA ILE A 39 9.86 3.34 -7.64
C ILE A 39 10.47 3.09 -9.01
N GLU A 40 11.59 3.77 -9.31
CA GLU A 40 12.35 3.58 -10.56
C GLU A 40 11.49 3.58 -11.84
N LYS A 41 10.44 4.42 -11.87
CA LYS A 41 9.45 4.58 -12.96
C LYS A 41 8.44 3.43 -13.10
N LEU A 42 8.44 2.46 -12.20
CA LEU A 42 7.42 1.42 -12.10
C LEU A 42 6.35 1.84 -11.10
N LEU A 43 5.09 1.60 -11.45
CA LEU A 43 3.97 1.81 -10.53
C LEU A 43 3.75 0.52 -9.75
N TYR A 44 3.82 0.62 -8.43
CA TYR A 44 3.46 -0.46 -7.52
C TYR A 44 2.12 -0.15 -6.89
N SER A 45 1.39 -1.22 -6.58
CA SER A 45 0.14 -1.13 -5.87
C SER A 45 -0.05 -2.28 -4.91
N CYS A 46 -0.72 -2.01 -3.79
CA CYS A 46 -1.06 -2.99 -2.79
C CYS A 46 -2.55 -2.88 -2.45
N ASP A 47 -3.22 -4.03 -2.34
CA ASP A 47 -4.59 -4.06 -1.81
C ASP A 47 -4.59 -4.17 -0.28
N LYS A 48 -5.79 -4.08 0.32
CA LYS A 48 -5.97 -4.19 1.77
C LYS A 48 -5.50 -5.52 2.38
N PHE A 49 -5.30 -6.55 1.55
CA PHE A 49 -4.91 -7.90 1.97
C PHE A 49 -3.42 -8.19 1.74
N GLY A 50 -2.63 -7.18 1.40
CA GLY A 50 -1.19 -7.34 1.21
C GLY A 50 -0.81 -7.97 -0.13
N ASN A 51 -1.71 -8.00 -1.12
CA ASN A 51 -1.35 -8.43 -2.48
C ASN A 51 -0.62 -7.28 -3.18
N LEU A 52 0.70 -7.43 -3.34
CA LEU A 52 1.56 -6.46 -4.00
C LEU A 52 1.70 -6.76 -5.49
N VAL A 53 1.40 -5.78 -6.33
CA VAL A 53 1.45 -5.85 -7.79
C VAL A 53 2.22 -4.66 -8.36
N TRP A 54 2.69 -4.79 -9.60
CA TRP A 54 3.45 -3.77 -10.31
C TRP A 54 3.07 -3.71 -11.79
N ARG A 55 3.30 -2.55 -12.43
CA ARG A 55 3.19 -2.37 -13.88
C ARG A 55 4.15 -1.29 -14.40
N GLU A 56 4.48 -1.36 -15.69
CA GLU A 56 5.41 -0.44 -16.35
C GLU A 56 4.72 0.86 -16.82
N SER A 57 3.48 0.75 -17.30
CA SER A 57 2.68 1.87 -17.79
C SER A 57 1.23 1.70 -17.36
N GLU A 58 0.43 2.78 -17.46
CA GLU A 58 -0.99 2.72 -17.11
C GLU A 58 -1.78 1.74 -18.00
N ASP A 59 -1.36 1.57 -19.25
CA ASP A 59 -1.98 0.69 -20.23
C ASP A 59 -1.52 -0.77 -20.09
N SER A 60 -0.51 -1.03 -19.26
CA SER A 60 0.01 -2.38 -19.02
C SER A 60 -0.79 -3.12 -17.95
N GLU A 61 -0.89 -4.43 -18.10
CA GLU A 61 -1.49 -5.30 -17.09
C GLU A 61 -0.66 -5.31 -15.79
N TRP A 62 -1.38 -5.48 -14.67
CA TRP A 62 -0.79 -5.67 -13.36
C TRP A 62 -0.14 -7.05 -13.24
N LYS A 63 1.12 -7.08 -12.80
CA LYS A 63 1.88 -8.30 -12.52
C LYS A 63 2.09 -8.45 -11.02
N GLU A 64 1.96 -9.67 -10.51
CA GLU A 64 2.22 -9.97 -9.09
C GLU A 64 3.72 -9.82 -8.77
N VAL A 65 4.04 -9.19 -7.63
CA VAL A 65 5.39 -9.25 -7.04
C VAL A 65 5.56 -10.61 -6.37
N LYS A 66 6.51 -11.41 -6.87
CA LYS A 66 6.77 -12.77 -6.37
C LYS A 66 7.54 -12.75 -5.05
N GLY A 67 7.67 -13.91 -4.38
CA GLY A 67 8.41 -14.03 -3.11
C GLY A 67 7.66 -13.62 -1.84
N LEU A 68 6.52 -12.93 -1.95
CA LEU A 68 5.82 -12.32 -0.81
C LEU A 68 4.69 -13.17 -0.19
N LYS A 69 4.79 -14.50 -0.23
CA LYS A 69 3.77 -15.37 0.41
C LYS A 69 3.65 -15.11 1.92
N ALA A 70 4.78 -14.89 2.59
CA ALA A 70 4.81 -14.60 4.03
C ALA A 70 4.12 -13.27 4.38
N LEU A 71 4.15 -12.28 3.49
CA LEU A 71 3.41 -11.02 3.67
C LEU A 71 1.90 -11.29 3.64
N ARG A 72 1.42 -12.03 2.64
CA ARG A 72 -0.01 -12.34 2.47
C ARG A 72 -0.59 -13.12 3.64
N LEU A 73 0.18 -14.02 4.23
CA LEU A 73 -0.24 -14.79 5.42
C LEU A 73 -0.49 -13.91 6.66
N LYS A 74 -0.02 -12.66 6.68
CA LYS A 74 -0.25 -11.71 7.78
C LYS A 74 -1.60 -11.01 7.68
N PHE A 75 -2.29 -11.11 6.55
CA PHE A 75 -3.59 -10.51 6.32
C PHE A 75 -4.65 -11.60 6.24
N PRO A 76 -5.79 -11.45 6.93
CA PRO A 76 -6.88 -12.41 6.86
C PRO A 76 -7.43 -12.46 5.42
N ASN A 77 -7.66 -13.68 4.93
CA ASN A 77 -8.15 -13.89 3.57
C ASN A 77 -9.68 -13.67 3.53
N SER A 78 -10.18 -12.93 2.53
CA SER A 78 -11.60 -12.53 2.40
C SER A 78 -12.62 -13.70 2.39
N ALA A 79 -12.17 -14.95 2.28
CA ALA A 79 -13.02 -16.12 2.13
C ALA A 79 -13.64 -16.64 3.44
N SER A 80 -13.16 -16.21 4.61
CA SER A 80 -13.74 -16.58 5.90
C SER A 80 -14.65 -15.49 6.45
N VAL A 81 -15.95 -15.62 6.16
CA VAL A 81 -17.12 -15.35 7.02
C VAL A 81 -17.01 -14.21 8.04
N ARG A 82 -17.87 -13.21 7.84
CA ARG A 82 -18.33 -12.18 8.80
C ARG A 82 -17.27 -11.15 9.24
N SER A 83 -17.38 -9.98 8.59
CA SER A 83 -17.09 -8.65 9.13
C SER A 83 -16.71 -8.67 10.61
N SER A 84 -15.42 -8.57 10.87
CA SER A 84 -14.94 -8.33 12.22
C SER A 84 -14.04 -7.12 12.16
N VAL A 85 -14.33 -6.15 13.00
CA VAL A 85 -13.68 -4.85 13.15
C VAL A 85 -12.23 -5.00 13.67
N TYR A 86 -11.58 -6.15 13.40
CA TYR A 86 -10.38 -6.66 14.07
C TYR A 86 -9.29 -7.13 13.10
N GLU A 87 -9.47 -6.88 11.82
CA GLU A 87 -8.60 -7.37 10.76
C GLU A 87 -7.47 -6.38 10.49
N LYS A 88 -6.23 -6.90 10.50
CA LYS A 88 -5.06 -6.16 10.03
C LYS A 88 -5.26 -5.90 8.55
N CYS A 89 -5.18 -4.64 8.13
CA CYS A 89 -5.33 -4.23 6.75
C CYS A 89 -4.18 -3.33 6.35
N VAL A 90 -3.76 -3.39 5.08
CA VAL A 90 -2.85 -2.37 4.54
C VAL A 90 -3.55 -1.02 4.65
N SER A 91 -2.81 -0.02 5.10
CA SER A 91 -3.27 1.38 5.23
C SER A 91 -2.47 2.33 4.35
N LYS A 92 -1.24 1.94 3.95
CA LYS A 92 -0.42 2.75 3.05
C LYS A 92 0.67 1.92 2.36
N LEU A 93 1.02 2.36 1.15
CA LEU A 93 2.22 1.94 0.43
C LEU A 93 3.13 3.15 0.24
N SER A 94 4.40 3.03 0.61
CA SER A 94 5.37 4.13 0.51
C SER A 94 6.64 3.67 -0.20
N ASN A 95 7.30 4.57 -0.91
CA ASN A 95 8.66 4.36 -1.40
C ASN A 95 9.67 4.68 -0.28
N PHE A 96 10.70 3.86 -0.15
CA PHE A 96 11.83 4.06 0.77
C PHE A 96 13.12 3.77 0.03
N GLY A 97 13.67 4.81 -0.62
CA GLY A 97 14.78 4.63 -1.57
C GLY A 97 14.37 3.70 -2.72
N VAL A 98 15.03 2.54 -2.82
CA VAL A 98 14.74 1.47 -3.79
C VAL A 98 13.78 0.41 -3.26
N ASN A 99 13.40 0.50 -1.98
CA ASN A 99 12.52 -0.44 -1.29
C ASN A 99 11.09 0.10 -1.20
N ILE A 100 10.17 -0.80 -0.87
CA ILE A 100 8.78 -0.50 -0.53
C ILE A 100 8.58 -0.65 0.97
N VAL A 101 7.85 0.29 1.58
CA VAL A 101 7.31 0.10 2.92
C VAL A 101 5.79 -0.07 2.83
N VAL A 102 5.32 -1.21 3.32
CA VAL A 102 3.89 -1.49 3.49
C VAL A 102 3.52 -1.16 4.93
N SER A 103 2.72 -0.12 5.11
CA SER A 103 2.13 0.20 6.41
C SER A 103 0.79 -0.50 6.54
N SER A 104 0.54 -1.11 7.70
CA SER A 104 -0.71 -1.79 7.98
C SER A 104 -1.16 -1.51 9.40
N VAL A 105 -2.47 -1.45 9.58
CA VAL A 105 -3.11 -1.09 10.83
C VAL A 105 -4.03 -2.22 11.25
N ARG A 106 -4.00 -2.58 12.53
CA ARG A 106 -4.95 -3.49 13.14
C ARG A 106 -5.70 -2.77 14.26
N ALA A 107 -7.02 -2.81 14.22
CA ALA A 107 -7.84 -2.42 15.35
C ALA A 107 -7.97 -3.58 16.32
N THR A 108 -7.81 -3.30 17.60
CA THR A 108 -8.07 -4.24 18.70
C THR A 108 -8.98 -3.55 19.69
N TRP A 109 -10.13 -4.19 19.98
CA TRP A 109 -11.19 -3.76 20.89
C TRP A 109 -10.92 -2.46 21.67
N GLY A 110 -11.19 -1.31 21.05
CA GLY A 110 -11.32 0.00 21.72
C GLY A 110 -10.14 0.54 22.54
N VAL A 111 -8.99 -0.14 22.61
CA VAL A 111 -7.89 0.21 23.54
C VAL A 111 -6.58 0.57 22.83
N TRP A 112 -6.27 -0.03 21.67
CA TRP A 112 -5.05 0.33 20.94
C TRP A 112 -5.13 0.01 19.44
N TRP A 113 -4.33 0.72 18.64
CA TRP A 113 -4.06 0.38 17.25
C TRP A 113 -2.60 -0.04 17.10
N ASP A 114 -2.38 -1.18 16.46
CA ASP A 114 -1.03 -1.59 16.09
C ASP A 114 -0.75 -1.07 14.67
N VAL A 115 0.25 -0.22 14.53
CA VAL A 115 0.79 0.18 13.24
C VAL A 115 2.02 -0.67 12.96
N TRP A 116 1.97 -1.41 11.87
CA TRP A 116 3.07 -2.24 11.38
C TRP A 116 3.67 -1.61 10.14
N CYS A 117 4.99 -1.60 10.06
CA CYS A 117 5.74 -1.24 8.86
C CYS A 117 6.56 -2.45 8.43
N THR A 118 6.31 -2.95 7.22
CA THR A 118 7.10 -4.03 6.61
C THR A 118 7.90 -3.44 5.46
N GLU A 119 9.22 -3.46 5.56
CA GLU A 119 10.12 -3.07 4.47
C GLU A 119 10.36 -4.25 3.54
N ILE A 120 10.28 -3.98 2.25
CA ILE A 120 10.39 -4.96 1.18
C ILE A 120 11.42 -4.47 0.17
N SER A 121 12.51 -5.23 0.01
CA SER A 121 13.44 -5.03 -1.10
C SER A 121 12.88 -5.64 -2.37
N LEU A 122 13.28 -5.09 -3.52
CA LEU A 122 12.80 -5.49 -4.83
C LEU A 122 13.98 -5.93 -5.71
N GLU A 123 13.85 -7.10 -6.32
CA GLU A 123 14.81 -7.65 -7.27
C GLU A 123 14.13 -7.81 -8.63
N ARG A 124 14.62 -7.10 -9.64
CA ARG A 124 14.16 -7.26 -11.03
C ARG A 124 14.93 -8.40 -11.69
N ARG A 125 14.20 -9.40 -12.17
CA ARG A 125 14.75 -10.55 -12.89
C ARG A 125 14.43 -10.43 -14.37
N GLU A 126 15.35 -9.79 -15.10
CA GLU A 126 15.17 -9.42 -16.50
C GLU A 126 14.84 -10.61 -17.40
N GLU A 127 15.49 -11.75 -17.19
CA GLU A 127 15.30 -12.99 -17.98
C GLU A 127 13.84 -13.46 -18.04
N LYS A 128 13.04 -13.17 -17.01
CA LYS A 128 11.63 -13.58 -16.91
C LYS A 128 10.67 -12.39 -16.94
N GLY A 129 11.18 -11.17 -16.97
CA GLY A 129 10.36 -9.96 -16.83
C GLY A 129 9.56 -9.94 -15.52
N GLU A 130 10.13 -10.48 -14.44
CA GLU A 130 9.50 -10.61 -13.12
C GLU A 130 10.15 -9.68 -12.10
N ILE A 131 9.38 -9.33 -11.07
CA ILE A 131 9.89 -8.63 -9.88
C ILE A 131 9.61 -9.51 -8.67
N TRP A 132 10.65 -9.74 -7.89
CA TRP A 132 10.62 -10.50 -6.65
C TRP A 132 10.79 -9.55 -5.48
N GLY A 133 10.04 -9.81 -4.41
CA GLY A 133 10.11 -9.07 -3.15
C GLY A 133 10.64 -9.93 -2.02
N THR A 134 11.50 -9.35 -1.19
CA THR A 134 12.02 -9.96 0.03
C THR A 134 11.71 -9.04 1.21
N ILE A 135 11.23 -9.60 2.32
CA ILE A 135 11.00 -8.82 3.55
C ILE A 135 12.35 -8.61 4.23
N GLU A 136 12.77 -7.34 4.34
CA GLU A 136 14.05 -6.97 4.95
C GLU A 136 13.90 -6.71 6.44
N SER A 137 12.86 -5.97 6.82
CA SER A 137 12.65 -5.54 8.19
C SER A 137 11.17 -5.39 8.51
N GLU A 138 10.85 -5.52 9.80
CA GLU A 138 9.51 -5.28 10.32
C GLU A 138 9.58 -4.52 11.64
N ALA A 139 8.74 -3.50 11.74
CA ALA A 139 8.54 -2.74 12.96
C ALA A 139 7.05 -2.71 13.31
N VAL A 140 6.76 -2.76 14.61
CA VAL A 140 5.42 -2.55 15.15
C VAL A 140 5.48 -1.46 16.21
N THR A 141 4.52 -0.54 16.16
CA THR A 141 4.31 0.43 17.22
C THR A 141 2.84 0.41 17.64
N VAL A 142 2.61 0.58 18.94
CA VAL A 142 1.28 0.64 19.52
C VAL A 142 0.93 2.11 19.68
N VAL A 143 -0.17 2.53 19.06
CA VAL A 143 -0.71 3.87 19.23
C VAL A 143 -1.75 3.80 20.36
N ASP A 144 -1.39 4.39 21.50
CA ASP A 144 -2.28 4.48 22.66
C ASP A 144 -3.54 5.29 22.33
N HIS A 145 -4.70 4.80 22.78
CA HIS A 145 -5.97 5.52 22.69
C HIS A 145 -6.31 6.32 23.95
N ALA A 146 -6.74 7.58 23.78
CA ALA A 146 -7.86 8.22 24.51
C ALA A 146 -8.18 9.60 23.89
N PRO A 147 -9.44 10.12 23.86
CA PRO A 147 -10.68 9.63 24.49
C PRO A 147 -11.80 9.26 23.50
N SER A 148 -12.76 8.45 23.99
CA SER A 148 -14.09 8.12 23.44
C SER A 148 -14.40 8.57 21.99
N GLY A 149 -14.14 7.69 21.02
CA GLY A 149 -14.61 7.85 19.65
C GLY A 149 -13.98 6.81 18.73
N ARG A 150 -14.74 6.30 17.75
CA ARG A 150 -14.22 5.45 16.68
C ARG A 150 -13.41 6.29 15.69
N VAL A 151 -12.28 6.86 16.11
CA VAL A 151 -11.40 7.59 15.20
C VAL A 151 -10.47 6.57 14.52
N PRO A 152 -10.52 6.42 13.19
CA PRO A 152 -9.59 5.55 12.47
C PRO A 152 -8.17 6.10 12.55
N VAL A 153 -7.19 5.23 12.81
CA VAL A 153 -5.77 5.57 12.67
C VAL A 153 -5.37 5.39 11.22
N GLU A 154 -4.91 6.48 10.59
CA GLU A 154 -4.43 6.48 9.22
C GLU A 154 -2.98 6.98 9.16
N VAL A 155 -2.14 6.30 8.38
CA VAL A 155 -0.79 6.77 8.09
C VAL A 155 -0.88 7.78 6.94
N LEU A 156 -0.83 9.07 7.25
CA LEU A 156 -1.00 10.13 6.25
C LEU A 156 0.27 10.35 5.42
N CYS A 157 1.42 10.50 6.08
CA CYS A 157 2.71 10.77 5.44
C CYS A 157 3.79 9.81 5.95
N SER A 158 4.81 9.60 5.13
CA SER A 158 6.00 8.81 5.43
C SER A 158 7.15 9.52 4.72
N ALA A 159 8.26 9.72 5.42
CA ALA A 159 9.42 10.43 4.90
C ALA A 159 10.69 9.70 5.32
N THR A 160 11.67 9.69 4.41
CA THR A 160 13.01 9.23 4.73
C THR A 160 13.76 10.42 5.33
N LEU A 161 14.24 10.27 6.58
CA LEU A 161 15.11 11.25 7.21
C LEU A 161 16.54 10.74 7.07
N TYR A 162 17.40 11.53 6.42
CA TYR A 162 18.84 11.33 6.49
C TYR A 162 19.30 11.89 7.84
N VAL A 163 19.74 11.00 8.74
CA VAL A 163 20.31 11.37 10.04
C VAL A 163 21.82 11.44 9.92
#